data_AF-K6BM13-F1
#
_entry.id   AF-K6BM13-F1
#
_cell.length_a   1.000
_cell.length_b   1.000
_cell.length_c   1.000
_cell.angle_alpha   90.00
_cell.angle_beta   90.00
_cell.angle_gamma   90.00
#
_symmetry.space_group_name_H-M   'P 1'
#
loop_
_entity.id
_entity.type
_entity.pdbx_description
1 polymer ?
#
loop_
_entity_poly.entity_id
_entity_poly.type
_entity_poly.pdbx_seq_one_letter_code
_entity_poly.pdbx_strand_id
1 'polypeptide(L)'
;MKTNLLQRKRLLTEESNRCYLCDAPVCTKACKPGLDPGRLLRACKMDNLAGAILRAYQMEACRDCDGHPCEKACLRGRTDRAISITQIVRQLQDMPNPTDSSPLTSSPDLAIDFCGIRCANPFILASSPVAHNYEICVRALEAGWAGICFKTISFYPSHEVSPRFDQMEVDGVPFIGFKNMEQLSEASVEENFDTLYRLKQRYPDKLIISSIMGRTDDEWTRLAQYSTQAGADIIECNFSCPQMTQEGMGSDVGQSPELVRRFTAATRRGTHLPILAKMTPNIGQMTPVALAAHEGGATGIAAINTIKCITRIDEKALTARPVVCGLSSVSGYSGKAVRPIALRFIHELASDPSAGKMPISGIGGIETWRDALDFLLLGCTNLQICTAVMQYGFRIIDDLCEGLRLFMQENGYKTLSDLIGIALPNIVPPEKLERTQIHRPTVDNSLCLGCGRCFVSCNDGGHQAIRFTSMRKPVIDEQKCVGCHLCALVCPTFAIH
;
A
#
# COMPACT_ATOMS: atom_id res chain seq x y z
N MET A 1 10.51 -16.90 -26.25
CA MET A 1 9.86 -15.58 -26.05
C MET A 1 9.65 -15.23 -24.57
N LYS A 2 9.09 -16.10 -23.70
CA LYS A 2 8.93 -15.83 -22.25
C LYS A 2 10.25 -15.55 -21.49
N THR A 3 11.32 -16.25 -21.85
CA THR A 3 12.68 -16.14 -21.28
C THR A 3 13.30 -14.73 -21.38
N ASN A 4 12.95 -13.96 -22.42
CA ASN A 4 13.45 -12.59 -22.65
C ASN A 4 12.70 -11.55 -21.78
N LEU A 5 11.45 -11.82 -21.41
CA LEU A 5 10.61 -10.87 -20.68
C LEU A 5 11.04 -10.70 -19.21
N LEU A 6 11.43 -11.79 -18.53
CA LEU A 6 11.87 -11.74 -17.12
C LEU A 6 13.22 -11.02 -16.95
N GLN A 7 14.18 -11.28 -17.83
CA GLN A 7 15.47 -10.57 -17.81
C GLN A 7 15.29 -9.08 -18.09
N ARG A 8 14.43 -8.71 -19.06
CA ARG A 8 14.08 -7.31 -19.33
C ARG A 8 13.40 -6.67 -18.12
N LYS A 9 12.45 -7.35 -17.48
CA LYS A 9 11.78 -6.85 -16.27
C LYS A 9 12.78 -6.58 -15.14
N ARG A 10 13.80 -7.42 -14.98
CA ARG A 10 14.84 -7.20 -13.97
C ARG A 10 15.63 -5.92 -14.18
N LEU A 11 16.13 -5.66 -15.39
CA LEU A 11 16.87 -4.42 -15.66
C LEU A 11 15.98 -3.19 -15.44
N LEU A 12 14.73 -3.25 -15.88
CA LEU A 12 13.74 -2.19 -15.65
C LEU A 12 13.54 -1.94 -14.15
N THR A 13 13.39 -3.00 -13.35
CA THR A 13 13.28 -2.91 -11.89
C THR A 13 14.54 -2.32 -11.27
N GLU A 14 15.73 -2.79 -11.64
CA GLU A 14 17.00 -2.31 -11.09
C GLU A 14 17.22 -0.82 -11.37
N GLU A 15 17.01 -0.37 -12.61
CA GLU A 15 17.17 1.04 -12.97
C GLU A 15 16.07 1.93 -12.38
N SER A 16 14.81 1.52 -12.45
CA SER A 16 13.72 2.31 -11.88
C SER A 16 13.84 2.45 -10.36
N ASN A 17 14.27 1.41 -9.64
CA ASN A 17 14.50 1.47 -8.19
C ASN A 17 15.57 2.50 -7.81
N ARG A 18 16.62 2.66 -8.63
CA ARG A 18 17.68 3.67 -8.44
C ARG A 18 17.20 5.10 -8.67
N CYS A 19 16.10 5.29 -9.41
CA CYS A 19 15.55 6.60 -9.69
C CYS A 19 15.05 7.28 -8.40
N TYR A 20 15.44 8.55 -8.23
CA TYR A 20 15.01 9.39 -7.11
C TYR A 20 13.56 9.88 -7.24
N LEU A 21 12.93 9.69 -8.39
CA LEU A 21 11.59 10.22 -8.68
C LEU A 21 11.49 11.71 -8.31
N CYS A 22 12.38 12.53 -8.88
CA CYS A 22 12.41 13.97 -8.57
C CYS A 22 11.02 14.62 -8.73
N ASP A 23 10.71 15.59 -7.87
CA ASP A 23 9.67 16.57 -8.20
C ASP A 23 10.14 17.41 -9.40
N ALA A 24 9.21 17.85 -10.24
CA ALA A 24 9.49 18.51 -11.53
C ALA A 24 10.67 17.85 -12.29
N PRO A 25 10.52 16.62 -12.81
CA PRO A 25 11.63 15.79 -13.24
C PRO A 25 12.56 16.48 -14.23
N VAL A 26 13.83 16.67 -13.84
CA VAL A 26 14.84 17.32 -14.68
C VAL A 26 15.11 16.57 -15.98
N CYS A 27 14.93 15.25 -15.97
CA CYS A 27 15.03 14.42 -17.18
C CYS A 27 13.91 14.75 -18.18
N THR A 28 12.69 15.02 -17.71
CA THR A 28 11.57 15.45 -18.54
C THR A 28 11.81 16.86 -19.08
N LYS A 29 12.24 17.80 -18.23
CA LYS A 29 12.55 19.18 -18.65
C LYS A 29 13.66 19.26 -19.70
N ALA A 30 14.63 18.35 -19.66
CA ALA A 30 15.74 18.30 -20.62
C ALA A 30 15.35 17.66 -21.96
N CYS A 31 14.19 17.01 -22.06
CA CYS A 31 13.71 16.38 -23.29
C CYS A 31 12.91 17.33 -24.18
N LYS A 32 12.70 16.92 -25.44
CA LYS A 32 11.79 17.63 -26.37
C LYS A 32 10.37 17.69 -25.77
N PRO A 33 9.61 18.77 -26.04
CA PRO A 33 8.22 18.88 -25.61
C PRO A 33 7.39 17.64 -25.98
N GLY A 34 6.54 17.17 -25.06
CA GLY A 34 5.71 15.97 -25.23
C GLY A 34 6.35 14.66 -24.75
N LEU A 35 7.67 14.63 -24.49
CA LEU A 35 8.34 13.46 -23.91
C LEU A 35 8.39 13.56 -22.39
N ASP A 36 7.94 12.51 -21.69
CA ASP A 36 7.93 12.46 -20.21
C ASP A 36 8.62 11.21 -19.64
N PRO A 37 9.97 11.14 -19.72
CA PRO A 37 10.73 10.06 -19.11
C PRO A 37 10.56 9.99 -17.60
N GLY A 38 10.33 11.13 -16.92
CA GLY A 38 10.09 11.16 -15.48
C GLY A 38 8.84 10.38 -15.10
N ARG A 39 7.74 10.56 -15.84
CA ARG A 39 6.51 9.80 -15.62
C ARG A 39 6.64 8.33 -16.01
N LEU A 40 7.34 8.02 -17.10
CA LEU A 40 7.63 6.64 -17.49
C LEU A 40 8.41 5.89 -16.40
N LEU A 41 9.46 6.51 -15.84
CA LEU A 41 10.24 5.91 -14.75
C LEU A 41 9.41 5.70 -13.48
N ARG A 42 8.51 6.64 -13.18
CA ARG A 42 7.57 6.51 -12.06
C ARG A 42 6.63 5.32 -12.26
N ALA A 43 6.05 5.16 -13.45
CA ALA A 43 5.21 4.02 -13.77
C ALA A 43 5.96 2.69 -13.59
N CYS A 44 7.22 2.59 -14.04
CA CYS A 44 8.06 1.41 -13.78
C CYS A 44 8.25 1.14 -12.27
N LYS A 45 8.56 2.18 -11.49
CA LYS A 45 8.79 2.06 -10.04
C LYS A 45 7.50 1.72 -9.26
N MET A 46 6.34 2.17 -9.74
CA MET A 46 5.02 1.89 -9.16
C MET A 46 4.39 0.58 -9.68
N ASP A 47 5.21 -0.31 -10.28
CA ASP A 47 4.81 -1.59 -10.89
C ASP A 47 3.71 -1.49 -11.96
N ASN A 48 3.54 -0.30 -12.56
CA ASN A 48 2.64 -0.03 -13.68
C ASN A 48 3.40 -0.20 -15.01
N LEU A 49 3.85 -1.43 -15.28
CA LEU A 49 4.62 -1.75 -16.48
C LEU A 49 3.81 -1.49 -17.77
N ALA A 50 2.53 -1.83 -17.79
CA ALA A 50 1.67 -1.57 -18.95
C ALA A 50 1.58 -0.07 -19.27
N GLY A 51 1.36 0.78 -18.26
CA GLY A 51 1.38 2.23 -18.42
C GLY A 51 2.74 2.80 -18.83
N ALA A 52 3.84 2.18 -18.37
CA ALA A 52 5.18 2.54 -18.83
C ALA A 52 5.40 2.18 -20.30
N ILE A 53 4.92 1.02 -20.75
CA ILE A 53 4.97 0.60 -22.16
C ILE A 53 4.20 1.59 -23.04
N LEU A 54 2.95 1.93 -22.70
CA LEU A 54 2.14 2.88 -23.46
C LEU A 54 2.85 4.23 -23.66
N ARG A 55 3.49 4.75 -22.61
CA ARG A 55 4.29 5.98 -22.69
C ARG A 55 5.53 5.80 -23.54
N ALA A 56 6.22 4.66 -23.43
CA ALA A 56 7.40 4.38 -24.24
C ALA A 56 7.06 4.39 -25.74
N TYR A 57 5.92 3.83 -26.15
CA TYR A 57 5.44 3.90 -27.54
C TYR A 57 5.16 5.33 -28.01
N GLN A 58 4.72 6.24 -27.14
CA GLN A 58 4.56 7.67 -27.48
C GLN A 58 5.89 8.43 -27.58
N MET A 59 7.00 7.82 -27.14
CA MET A 59 8.34 8.41 -27.16
C MET A 59 9.18 7.89 -28.33
N GLU A 60 8.61 7.78 -29.54
CA GLU A 60 9.32 7.28 -30.74
C GLU A 60 10.63 8.02 -31.01
N ALA A 61 10.62 9.35 -30.81
CA ALA A 61 11.79 10.22 -30.94
C ALA A 61 12.97 9.85 -30.02
N CYS A 62 12.76 8.96 -29.03
CA CYS A 62 13.82 8.45 -28.17
C CYS A 62 14.69 7.37 -28.84
N ARG A 63 14.17 6.65 -29.85
CA ARG A 63 14.92 5.57 -30.53
C ARG A 63 16.20 6.10 -31.16
N ASP A 64 16.07 7.22 -31.88
CA ASP A 64 17.13 7.88 -32.63
C ASP A 64 17.67 9.12 -31.90
N CYS A 65 17.45 9.21 -30.58
CA CYS A 65 17.89 10.36 -29.80
C CYS A 65 19.40 10.34 -29.58
N ASP A 66 20.11 11.17 -30.32
CA ASP A 66 21.52 11.42 -30.10
C ASP A 66 21.75 12.36 -28.90
N GLY A 67 22.77 12.05 -28.09
CA GLY A 67 23.25 12.94 -27.04
C GLY A 67 22.52 12.88 -25.69
N HIS A 68 21.47 12.07 -25.54
CA HIS A 68 20.85 11.66 -24.26
C HIS A 68 20.70 12.80 -23.20
N PRO A 69 20.01 13.91 -23.52
CA PRO A 69 19.95 15.08 -22.63
C PRO A 69 19.30 14.77 -21.28
N CYS A 70 18.32 13.87 -21.23
CA CYS A 70 17.67 13.42 -20.00
C CYS A 70 18.62 12.68 -19.05
N GLU A 71 19.53 11.87 -19.60
CA GLU A 71 20.53 11.12 -18.82
C GLU A 71 21.65 12.05 -18.34
N LYS A 72 22.10 12.98 -19.20
CA LYS A 72 23.07 14.03 -18.83
C LYS A 72 22.54 14.94 -17.71
N ALA A 73 21.26 15.25 -17.73
CA ALA A 73 20.61 16.07 -16.69
C ALA A 73 20.28 15.28 -15.41
N CYS A 74 20.36 13.94 -15.42
CA CYS A 74 19.87 13.09 -14.35
C CYS A 74 20.62 13.34 -13.02
N LEU A 75 19.88 13.71 -11.96
CA LEU A 75 20.48 13.97 -10.65
C LEU A 75 21.14 12.74 -10.02
N ARG A 76 20.71 11.52 -10.39
CA ARG A 76 21.36 10.28 -9.91
C ARG A 76 22.81 10.15 -10.38
N GLY A 77 23.14 10.77 -11.52
CA GLY A 77 24.52 10.82 -12.04
C GLY A 77 25.47 11.66 -11.18
N ARG A 78 24.97 12.39 -10.17
CA ARG A 78 25.81 13.14 -9.22
C ARG A 78 26.32 12.29 -8.05
N THR A 79 25.68 11.15 -7.79
CA THR A 79 26.00 10.27 -6.66
C THR A 79 26.59 8.93 -7.09
N ASP A 80 26.27 8.49 -8.30
CA ASP A 80 26.66 7.22 -8.92
C ASP A 80 26.55 7.47 -10.45
N ARG A 81 26.03 6.54 -11.25
CA ARG A 81 25.69 6.77 -12.66
C ARG A 81 24.24 7.22 -12.87
N ALA A 82 24.01 7.99 -13.93
CA ALA A 82 22.68 8.35 -14.41
C ALA A 82 21.80 7.10 -14.65
N ILE A 83 20.48 7.30 -14.63
CA ILE A 83 19.53 6.26 -15.04
C ILE A 83 19.63 6.09 -16.55
N SER A 84 19.71 4.85 -17.02
CA SER A 84 19.78 4.51 -18.46
C SER A 84 18.40 4.64 -19.13
N ILE A 85 17.85 5.86 -19.16
CA ILE A 85 16.48 6.18 -19.62
C ILE A 85 16.24 5.68 -21.06
N THR A 86 17.18 5.92 -21.96
CA THR A 86 17.04 5.52 -23.37
C THR A 86 17.03 4.01 -23.55
N GLN A 87 17.84 3.29 -22.76
CA GLN A 87 17.81 1.83 -22.72
C GLN A 87 16.48 1.29 -22.19
N ILE A 88 15.93 1.90 -21.14
CA ILE A 88 14.61 1.56 -20.59
C ILE A 88 13.53 1.75 -21.65
N VAL A 89 13.49 2.92 -22.32
CA VAL A 89 12.49 3.21 -23.35
C VAL A 89 12.57 2.20 -24.50
N ARG A 90 13.77 1.91 -25.01
CA ARG A 90 13.97 0.90 -26.07
C ARG A 90 13.47 -0.47 -25.63
N GLN A 91 13.81 -0.91 -24.42
CA GLN A 91 13.35 -2.19 -23.90
C GLN A 91 11.83 -2.28 -23.75
N LEU A 92 11.18 -1.20 -23.32
CA LEU A 92 9.72 -1.14 -23.20
C LEU A 92 9.06 -1.14 -24.59
N GLN A 93 9.64 -0.46 -25.56
CA GLN A 93 9.18 -0.45 -26.95
C GLN A 93 9.34 -1.81 -27.65
N ASP A 94 10.27 -2.64 -27.19
CA ASP A 94 10.43 -4.04 -27.65
C ASP A 94 9.45 -5.01 -26.97
N MET A 95 8.60 -4.54 -26.05
CA MET A 95 7.53 -5.33 -25.44
C MET A 95 6.22 -5.19 -26.23
N PRO A 96 5.33 -6.19 -26.18
CA PRO A 96 4.02 -6.09 -26.81
C PRO A 96 3.25 -4.87 -26.28
N ASN A 97 2.64 -4.11 -27.20
CA ASN A 97 1.82 -2.98 -26.81
C ASN A 97 0.51 -3.48 -26.17
N PRO A 98 0.18 -3.05 -24.93
CA PRO A 98 -1.05 -3.48 -24.24
C PRO A 98 -2.35 -3.24 -25.03
N THR A 99 -2.36 -2.29 -25.98
CA THR A 99 -3.56 -2.00 -26.78
C THR A 99 -3.74 -2.91 -27.99
N ASP A 100 -2.74 -3.69 -28.38
CA ASP A 100 -2.81 -4.52 -29.59
C ASP A 100 -3.75 -5.72 -29.43
N SER A 101 -3.85 -6.28 -28.21
CA SER A 101 -4.70 -7.44 -27.89
C SER A 101 -6.11 -7.06 -27.43
N SER A 102 -6.30 -5.84 -26.93
CA SER A 102 -7.59 -5.33 -26.45
C SER A 102 -7.64 -3.82 -26.71
N PRO A 103 -8.13 -3.38 -27.89
CA PRO A 103 -8.21 -1.95 -28.19
C PRO A 103 -9.06 -1.23 -27.14
N LEU A 104 -8.65 -0.02 -26.77
CA LEU A 104 -9.31 0.88 -25.81
C LEU A 104 -10.70 1.30 -26.33
N THR A 105 -11.65 0.37 -26.37
CA THR A 105 -13.01 0.57 -26.89
C THR A 105 -13.94 1.12 -25.81
N SER A 106 -13.68 0.79 -24.53
CA SER A 106 -14.28 1.43 -23.35
C SER A 106 -13.33 1.29 -22.16
N SER A 107 -13.04 2.40 -21.45
CA SER A 107 -12.20 2.35 -20.25
C SER A 107 -12.99 1.75 -19.08
N PRO A 108 -12.46 0.73 -18.35
CA PRO A 108 -13.12 0.19 -17.17
C PRO A 108 -13.43 1.26 -16.12
N ASP A 109 -14.59 1.16 -15.49
CA ASP A 109 -15.02 2.10 -14.45
C ASP A 109 -14.40 1.71 -13.10
N LEU A 110 -13.67 2.65 -12.50
CA LEU A 110 -13.11 2.49 -11.15
C LEU A 110 -14.06 2.97 -10.06
N ALA A 111 -15.22 3.52 -10.41
CA ALA A 111 -16.14 4.02 -9.42
C ALA A 111 -16.61 2.89 -8.49
N ILE A 112 -16.76 3.25 -7.21
CA ILE A 112 -17.28 2.37 -6.17
C ILE A 112 -18.43 3.04 -5.44
N ASP A 113 -19.26 2.24 -4.80
CA ASP A 113 -20.13 2.69 -3.71
C ASP A 113 -19.52 2.20 -2.39
N PHE A 114 -19.27 3.10 -1.46
CA PHE A 114 -18.77 2.74 -0.14
C PHE A 114 -19.67 3.36 0.93
N CYS A 115 -20.36 2.50 1.68
CA CYS A 115 -21.35 2.91 2.68
C CYS A 115 -22.48 3.81 2.11
N GLY A 116 -22.89 3.61 0.85
CA GLY A 116 -23.92 4.41 0.18
C GLY A 116 -23.40 5.69 -0.45
N ILE A 117 -22.07 5.88 -0.51
CA ILE A 117 -21.44 7.08 -1.07
C ILE A 117 -20.62 6.69 -2.31
N ARG A 118 -20.96 7.30 -3.44
CA ARG A 118 -20.26 7.09 -4.71
C ARG A 118 -18.88 7.76 -4.68
N CYS A 119 -17.84 7.01 -5.01
CA CYS A 119 -16.47 7.51 -5.16
C CYS A 119 -15.99 7.24 -6.60
N ALA A 120 -15.21 8.16 -7.18
CA ALA A 120 -14.73 8.03 -8.56
C ALA A 120 -13.66 6.94 -8.77
N ASN A 121 -13.00 6.52 -7.68
CA ASN A 121 -12.01 5.45 -7.61
C ASN A 121 -11.90 4.97 -6.14
N PRO A 122 -11.27 3.83 -5.84
CA PRO A 122 -11.25 3.28 -4.48
C PRO A 122 -10.15 3.88 -3.58
N PHE A 123 -9.44 4.92 -4.03
CA PHE A 123 -8.25 5.41 -3.32
C PHE A 123 -8.54 6.69 -2.55
N ILE A 124 -8.38 6.61 -1.23
CA ILE A 124 -8.45 7.77 -0.34
C ILE A 124 -7.19 7.90 0.52
N LEU A 125 -6.92 9.10 1.03
CA LEU A 125 -5.87 9.27 2.03
C LEU A 125 -6.32 8.69 3.36
N ALA A 126 -5.41 8.02 4.08
CA ALA A 126 -5.67 7.56 5.44
C ALA A 126 -5.48 8.69 6.47
N SER A 127 -6.24 8.63 7.57
CA SER A 127 -6.05 9.53 8.73
C SER A 127 -4.63 9.45 9.27
N SER A 128 -3.84 10.51 9.01
CA SER A 128 -2.38 10.55 9.16
C SER A 128 -1.81 11.95 8.82
N PRO A 129 -0.48 12.18 8.87
CA PRO A 129 0.14 13.44 8.41
C PRO A 129 -0.19 13.85 6.98
N VAL A 130 -0.57 12.91 6.10
CA VAL A 130 -0.92 13.27 4.72
C VAL A 130 -2.33 13.85 4.59
N ALA A 131 -3.08 13.95 5.70
CA ALA A 131 -4.47 14.42 5.73
C ALA A 131 -4.79 15.27 6.98
N HIS A 132 -3.91 16.21 7.34
CA HIS A 132 -4.02 16.94 8.63
C HIS A 132 -4.38 18.44 8.52
N ASN A 133 -4.34 19.04 7.34
CA ASN A 133 -4.71 20.44 7.15
C ASN A 133 -5.37 20.68 5.78
N TYR A 134 -5.96 21.86 5.60
CA TYR A 134 -6.73 22.22 4.42
C TYR A 134 -5.89 22.14 3.13
N GLU A 135 -4.70 22.73 3.11
CA GLU A 135 -3.86 22.85 1.93
C GLU A 135 -3.38 21.48 1.42
N ILE A 136 -3.00 20.59 2.34
CA ILE A 136 -2.58 19.22 2.02
C ILE A 136 -3.75 18.43 1.44
N CYS A 137 -4.93 18.53 2.06
CA CYS A 137 -6.13 17.83 1.58
C CYS A 137 -6.58 18.33 0.21
N VAL A 138 -6.57 19.65 -0.02
CA VAL A 138 -6.86 20.27 -1.32
C VAL A 138 -5.94 19.71 -2.40
N ARG A 139 -4.62 19.70 -2.16
CA ARG A 139 -3.64 19.19 -3.14
C ARG A 139 -3.87 17.72 -3.50
N ALA A 140 -4.30 16.90 -2.54
CA ALA A 140 -4.61 15.50 -2.80
C ALA A 140 -5.88 15.36 -3.66
N LEU A 141 -6.95 16.08 -3.32
CA LEU A 141 -8.21 16.05 -4.06
C LEU A 141 -8.03 16.56 -5.50
N GLU A 142 -7.24 17.63 -5.69
CA GLU A 142 -6.87 18.17 -7.01
C GLU A 142 -5.99 17.21 -7.81
N ALA A 143 -5.15 16.42 -7.15
CA ALA A 143 -4.34 15.38 -7.81
C ALA A 143 -5.18 14.18 -8.28
N GLY A 144 -6.44 14.04 -7.85
CA GLY A 144 -7.34 12.98 -8.32
C GLY A 144 -7.70 11.91 -7.29
N TRP A 145 -7.29 12.07 -6.02
CA TRP A 145 -7.75 11.20 -4.93
C TRP A 145 -9.27 11.29 -4.78
N ALA A 146 -9.93 10.17 -4.51
CA ALA A 146 -11.39 10.13 -4.40
C ALA A 146 -11.92 10.73 -3.10
N GLY A 147 -11.07 10.79 -2.07
CA GLY A 147 -11.45 11.26 -0.76
C GLY A 147 -10.31 11.36 0.24
N ILE A 148 -10.66 11.85 1.43
CA ILE A 148 -9.76 12.11 2.55
C ILE A 148 -10.36 11.47 3.79
N CYS A 149 -9.59 10.62 4.47
CA CYS A 149 -9.82 10.35 5.88
C CYS A 149 -8.95 11.29 6.69
N PHE A 150 -9.58 12.28 7.32
CA PHE A 150 -8.89 13.39 7.97
C PHE A 150 -8.19 12.93 9.26
N LYS A 151 -7.12 13.62 9.66
CA LYS A 151 -6.34 13.32 10.87
C LYS A 151 -7.27 13.28 12.09
N THR A 152 -7.06 12.29 12.97
CA THR A 152 -7.95 12.03 14.12
C THR A 152 -8.10 13.26 15.02
N ILE A 153 -9.35 13.70 15.20
CA ILE A 153 -9.75 14.85 16.03
C ILE A 153 -10.13 14.36 17.42
N SER A 154 -9.67 15.07 18.46
CA SER A 154 -9.98 14.77 19.85
C SER A 154 -10.00 16.03 20.70
N PHE A 155 -10.73 16.00 21.82
CA PHE A 155 -10.61 17.02 22.87
C PHE A 155 -9.32 16.86 23.69
N TYR A 156 -8.62 15.73 23.54
CA TYR A 156 -7.34 15.51 24.19
C TYR A 156 -6.25 16.37 23.50
N PRO A 157 -5.51 17.21 24.25
CA PRO A 157 -4.44 18.01 23.67
C PRO A 157 -3.25 17.12 23.29
N SER A 158 -2.90 17.10 22.00
CA SER A 158 -1.72 16.38 21.50
C SER A 158 -0.45 17.17 21.78
N HIS A 159 0.58 16.51 22.31
CA HIS A 159 1.91 17.08 22.52
C HIS A 159 2.95 16.16 21.90
N GLU A 160 3.36 16.51 20.69
CA GLU A 160 4.22 15.65 19.90
C GLU A 160 5.70 15.68 20.33
N VAL A 161 6.37 14.54 20.15
CA VAL A 161 7.83 14.44 20.32
C VAL A 161 8.56 14.79 19.02
N SER A 162 9.85 15.11 19.13
CA SER A 162 10.73 15.36 17.99
C SER A 162 12.17 14.88 18.27
N PRO A 163 12.79 14.09 17.36
CA PRO A 163 12.21 13.50 16.15
C PRO A 163 11.17 12.40 16.47
N ARG A 164 10.16 12.24 15.60
CA ARG A 164 9.06 11.26 15.80
C ARG A 164 8.95 10.16 14.75
N PHE A 165 9.81 10.18 13.73
CA PHE A 165 9.81 9.19 12.67
C PHE A 165 11.14 8.44 12.60
N ASP A 166 11.05 7.17 12.24
CA ASP A 166 12.19 6.33 11.90
C ASP A 166 11.79 5.36 10.79
N GLN A 167 12.76 4.81 10.08
CA GLN A 167 12.52 3.89 8.97
C GLN A 167 13.35 2.63 9.10
N MET A 168 12.84 1.55 8.52
CA MET A 168 13.62 0.32 8.31
C MET A 168 14.22 0.32 6.91
N GLU A 169 15.54 0.24 6.86
CA GLU A 169 16.32 0.02 5.64
C GLU A 169 16.79 -1.44 5.57
N VAL A 170 16.71 -2.05 4.39
CA VAL A 170 17.20 -3.42 4.13
C VAL A 170 17.94 -3.44 2.81
N ASP A 171 19.17 -3.96 2.79
CA ASP A 171 19.96 -4.22 1.58
C ASP A 171 20.03 -3.04 0.58
N GLY A 172 20.16 -1.80 1.09
CA GLY A 172 20.23 -0.59 0.28
C GLY A 172 18.88 -0.09 -0.25
N VAL A 173 17.77 -0.69 0.18
CA VAL A 173 16.41 -0.16 0.00
C VAL A 173 16.06 0.67 1.24
N PRO A 174 16.04 2.02 1.14
CA PRO A 174 16.05 2.89 2.32
C PRO A 174 14.73 2.88 3.11
N PHE A 175 13.62 2.45 2.50
CA PHE A 175 12.30 2.66 3.07
C PHE A 175 11.42 1.42 2.83
N ILE A 176 11.59 0.39 3.67
CA ILE A 176 10.79 -0.86 3.62
C ILE A 176 9.63 -0.81 4.63
N GLY A 177 9.82 -0.10 5.73
CA GLY A 177 8.77 0.21 6.68
C GLY A 177 9.08 1.47 7.47
N PHE A 178 8.05 1.97 8.13
CA PHE A 178 8.04 3.30 8.73
C PHE A 178 7.46 3.23 10.14
N LYS A 179 8.25 3.65 11.12
CA LYS A 179 7.84 3.81 12.52
C LYS A 179 7.47 5.27 12.78
N ASN A 180 6.33 5.48 13.42
CA ASN A 180 5.90 6.79 13.86
C ASN A 180 5.53 6.81 15.35
N MET A 181 5.95 7.87 16.03
CA MET A 181 5.62 8.18 17.42
C MET A 181 4.58 9.30 17.51
N GLU A 182 3.80 9.48 16.45
CA GLU A 182 2.83 10.57 16.33
C GLU A 182 1.49 10.22 17.00
N GLN A 183 0.87 11.20 17.63
CA GLN A 183 -0.42 11.11 18.30
C GLN A 183 -1.56 11.53 17.35
N LEU A 184 -2.44 12.43 17.80
CA LEU A 184 -3.68 12.86 17.14
C LEU A 184 -3.43 14.18 16.37
N SER A 185 -4.48 14.89 15.97
CA SER A 185 -4.31 16.24 15.42
C SER A 185 -3.70 17.18 16.47
N GLU A 186 -2.78 18.05 16.04
CA GLU A 186 -2.21 19.13 16.87
C GLU A 186 -3.12 20.38 16.87
N ALA A 187 -3.99 20.53 15.87
CA ALA A 187 -4.93 21.64 15.77
C ALA A 187 -6.09 21.50 16.77
N SER A 188 -6.70 22.62 17.15
CA SER A 188 -7.89 22.63 18.00
C SER A 188 -9.08 21.92 17.35
N VAL A 189 -10.04 21.51 18.17
CA VAL A 189 -11.27 20.85 17.67
C VAL A 189 -12.00 21.77 16.68
N GLU A 190 -12.07 23.06 16.99
CA GLU A 190 -12.69 24.10 16.17
C GLU A 190 -12.00 24.25 14.81
N GLU A 191 -10.66 24.35 14.78
CA GLU A 191 -9.89 24.47 13.53
C GLU A 191 -10.00 23.22 12.65
N ASN A 192 -9.99 22.04 13.25
CA ASN A 192 -10.15 20.79 12.51
C ASN A 192 -11.54 20.70 11.86
N PHE A 193 -12.61 21.05 12.59
CA PHE A 193 -13.97 21.02 12.05
C PHE A 193 -14.24 22.15 11.04
N ASP A 194 -13.63 23.34 11.20
CA ASP A 194 -13.64 24.38 10.16
C ASP A 194 -12.97 23.88 8.87
N THR A 195 -11.84 23.17 9.00
CA THR A 195 -11.14 22.58 7.86
C THR A 195 -12.04 21.58 7.12
N LEU A 196 -12.69 20.67 7.85
CA LEU A 196 -13.63 19.71 7.27
C LEU A 196 -14.81 20.41 6.56
N TYR A 197 -15.39 21.43 7.20
CA TYR A 197 -16.47 22.23 6.63
C TYR A 197 -16.05 22.87 5.31
N ARG A 198 -14.90 23.56 5.29
CA ARG A 198 -14.37 24.21 4.08
C ARG A 198 -14.02 23.21 2.99
N LEU A 199 -13.50 22.04 3.34
CA LEU A 199 -13.22 20.97 2.37
C LEU A 199 -14.51 20.49 1.72
N LYS A 200 -15.55 20.22 2.51
CA LYS A 200 -16.82 19.74 1.97
C LYS A 200 -17.52 20.79 1.10
N GLN A 201 -17.50 22.06 1.50
CA GLN A 201 -18.08 23.14 0.70
C GLN A 201 -17.39 23.28 -0.66
N ARG A 202 -16.05 23.14 -0.72
CA ARG A 202 -15.30 23.23 -1.97
C ARG A 202 -15.40 21.96 -2.82
N TYR A 203 -15.53 20.80 -2.19
CA TYR A 203 -15.52 19.50 -2.85
C TYR A 203 -16.74 18.64 -2.44
N PRO A 204 -17.96 19.04 -2.82
CA PRO A 204 -19.18 18.35 -2.40
C PRO A 204 -19.23 16.89 -2.88
N ASP A 205 -18.63 16.59 -4.03
CA ASP A 205 -18.61 15.26 -4.65
C ASP A 205 -17.47 14.35 -4.17
N LYS A 206 -16.59 14.85 -3.29
CA LYS A 206 -15.47 14.07 -2.74
C LYS A 206 -15.86 13.47 -1.40
N LEU A 207 -15.38 12.26 -1.14
CA LEU A 207 -15.60 11.57 0.13
C LEU A 207 -14.73 12.22 1.23
N ILE A 208 -15.36 12.80 2.24
CA ILE A 208 -14.68 13.37 3.41
C ILE A 208 -15.05 12.55 4.65
N ILE A 209 -14.08 11.81 5.20
CA ILE A 209 -14.23 11.02 6.42
C ILE A 209 -13.61 11.79 7.59
N SER A 210 -14.40 12.03 8.63
CA SER A 210 -13.94 12.62 9.90
C SER A 210 -13.44 11.51 10.82
N SER A 211 -12.13 11.40 11.01
CA SER A 211 -11.57 10.49 12.02
C SER A 211 -11.65 11.13 13.39
N ILE A 212 -12.20 10.45 14.39
CA ILE A 212 -12.38 10.99 15.75
C ILE A 212 -11.91 10.00 16.83
N MET A 213 -11.56 10.54 17.99
CA MET A 213 -11.26 9.76 19.20
C MET A 213 -11.70 10.50 20.46
N GLY A 214 -12.58 9.90 21.25
CA GLY A 214 -12.99 10.39 22.57
C GLY A 214 -12.50 9.48 23.71
N ARG A 215 -12.55 10.00 24.94
CA ARG A 215 -12.26 9.27 26.19
C ARG A 215 -13.51 8.81 26.92
N THR A 216 -14.59 9.55 26.73
CA THR A 216 -15.87 9.32 27.40
C THR A 216 -16.99 9.25 26.37
N ASP A 217 -18.09 8.62 26.74
CA ASP A 217 -19.32 8.60 25.96
C ASP A 217 -19.75 9.98 25.45
N ASP A 218 -19.65 11.01 26.30
CA ASP A 218 -20.00 12.39 25.95
C ASP A 218 -19.05 12.99 24.92
N GLU A 219 -17.73 12.75 25.06
CA GLU A 219 -16.73 13.21 24.09
C GLU A 219 -16.97 12.56 22.72
N TRP A 220 -17.18 11.24 22.65
CA TRP A 220 -17.52 10.54 21.40
C TRP A 220 -18.80 11.08 20.76
N THR A 221 -19.85 11.31 21.58
CA THR A 221 -21.13 11.83 21.11
C THR A 221 -20.96 13.24 20.52
N ARG A 222 -20.25 14.15 21.22
CA ARG A 222 -20.03 15.52 20.76
C ARG A 222 -19.14 15.60 19.51
N LEU A 223 -18.06 14.84 19.45
CA LEU A 223 -17.20 14.77 18.25
C LEU A 223 -17.97 14.28 17.03
N ALA A 224 -18.89 13.33 17.20
CA ALA A 224 -19.76 12.85 16.14
C ALA A 224 -20.77 13.92 15.68
N GLN A 225 -21.35 14.68 16.61
CA GLN A 225 -22.23 15.81 16.29
C GLN A 225 -21.49 16.87 15.48
N TYR A 226 -20.29 17.26 15.91
CA TYR A 226 -19.48 18.25 15.20
C TYR A 226 -19.02 17.76 13.82
N SER A 227 -18.65 16.49 13.69
CA SER A 227 -18.33 15.88 12.40
C SER A 227 -19.51 15.97 11.42
N THR A 228 -20.73 15.72 11.92
CA THR A 228 -21.96 15.83 11.14
C THR A 228 -22.24 17.27 10.72
N GLN A 229 -22.11 18.22 11.65
CA GLN A 229 -22.31 19.66 11.40
C GLN A 229 -21.28 20.22 10.41
N ALA A 230 -20.04 19.74 10.46
CA ALA A 230 -19.00 20.08 9.50
C ALA A 230 -19.24 19.49 8.09
N GLY A 231 -20.24 18.63 7.91
CA GLY A 231 -20.58 18.04 6.62
C GLY A 231 -19.69 16.86 6.22
N ALA A 232 -19.07 16.16 7.17
CA ALA A 232 -18.43 14.88 6.87
C ALA A 232 -19.44 13.89 6.27
N ASP A 233 -18.98 13.03 5.36
CA ASP A 233 -19.81 12.00 4.76
C ASP A 233 -19.84 10.73 5.62
N ILE A 234 -18.72 10.42 6.29
CA ILE A 234 -18.52 9.26 7.14
C ILE A 234 -17.74 9.68 8.39
N ILE A 235 -17.98 9.01 9.51
CA ILE A 235 -17.14 9.14 10.71
C ILE A 235 -16.32 7.86 10.89
N GLU A 236 -15.01 8.01 11.08
CA GLU A 236 -14.10 6.89 11.41
C GLU A 236 -13.73 6.95 12.90
N CYS A 237 -14.19 5.97 13.68
CA CYS A 237 -13.81 5.83 15.08
C CYS A 237 -12.41 5.20 15.19
N ASN A 238 -11.44 5.99 15.64
CA ASN A 238 -10.08 5.49 15.84
C ASN A 238 -9.95 4.80 17.20
N PHE A 239 -10.16 3.48 17.24
CA PHE A 239 -9.95 2.65 18.42
C PHE A 239 -8.51 2.12 18.54
N SER A 240 -7.57 2.68 17.81
CA SER A 240 -6.37 1.93 17.43
C SER A 240 -5.05 2.69 17.54
N CYS A 241 -5.05 3.92 18.05
CA CYS A 241 -3.81 4.69 18.20
C CYS A 241 -2.86 4.02 19.22
N PRO A 242 -1.68 3.52 18.80
CA PRO A 242 -0.76 2.83 19.71
C PRO A 242 0.01 3.77 20.64
N GLN A 243 -0.04 5.09 20.40
CA GLN A 243 0.63 6.11 21.24
C GLN A 243 -0.22 6.57 22.42
N MET A 244 -1.51 6.21 22.44
CA MET A 244 -2.40 6.57 23.53
C MET A 244 -2.35 5.45 24.55
N THR A 245 -1.55 5.64 25.61
CA THR A 245 -1.28 4.64 26.65
C THR A 245 -2.05 4.86 27.95
N GLN A 246 -2.92 5.89 28.03
CA GLN A 246 -3.79 6.07 29.18
C GLN A 246 -4.94 5.06 29.15
N GLU A 247 -5.34 4.56 30.32
CA GLU A 247 -6.49 3.66 30.47
C GLU A 247 -7.73 4.22 29.77
N GLY A 248 -8.33 3.41 28.89
CA GLY A 248 -9.53 3.78 28.14
C GLY A 248 -9.30 4.53 26.82
N MET A 249 -8.07 4.59 26.30
CA MET A 249 -7.77 5.17 24.97
C MET A 249 -6.98 4.23 24.05
N GLY A 250 -6.93 4.58 22.76
CA GLY A 250 -5.99 3.99 21.81
C GLY A 250 -6.19 2.51 21.54
N SER A 251 -5.09 1.84 21.16
CA SER A 251 -5.09 0.41 20.79
C SER A 251 -5.58 -0.53 21.88
N ASP A 252 -5.62 -0.10 23.14
CA ASP A 252 -6.08 -0.92 24.26
C ASP A 252 -7.62 -0.97 24.29
N VAL A 253 -8.29 0.12 23.89
CA VAL A 253 -9.72 0.12 23.58
C VAL A 253 -10.01 -0.83 22.43
N GLY A 254 -9.26 -0.74 21.34
CA GLY A 254 -9.45 -1.57 20.15
C GLY A 254 -9.21 -3.07 20.35
N GLN A 255 -8.72 -3.49 21.52
CA GLN A 255 -8.59 -4.89 21.89
C GLN A 255 -9.78 -5.40 22.72
N SER A 256 -10.66 -4.51 23.19
CA SER A 256 -11.83 -4.84 24.02
C SER A 256 -13.13 -4.74 23.20
N PRO A 257 -13.80 -5.88 22.91
CA PRO A 257 -15.11 -5.87 22.27
C PRO A 257 -16.14 -5.00 23.02
N GLU A 258 -16.12 -5.03 24.35
CA GLU A 258 -17.04 -4.25 25.19
C GLU A 258 -16.85 -2.74 24.99
N LEU A 259 -15.60 -2.25 25.08
CA LEU A 259 -15.31 -0.83 24.92
C LEU A 259 -15.58 -0.36 23.49
N VAL A 260 -15.23 -1.17 22.49
CA VAL A 260 -15.51 -0.86 21.09
C VAL A 260 -17.02 -0.77 20.84
N ARG A 261 -17.83 -1.71 21.34
CA ARG A 261 -19.29 -1.63 21.26
C ARG A 261 -19.81 -0.36 21.91
N ARG A 262 -19.38 -0.08 23.14
CA ARG A 262 -19.82 1.08 23.93
C ARG A 262 -19.51 2.41 23.24
N PHE A 263 -18.28 2.61 22.79
CA PHE A 263 -17.88 3.88 22.17
C PHE A 263 -18.40 4.04 20.75
N THR A 264 -18.60 2.94 20.02
CA THR A 264 -19.33 2.98 18.75
C THR A 264 -20.79 3.39 18.97
N ALA A 265 -21.45 2.85 19.99
CA ALA A 265 -22.82 3.24 20.36
C ALA A 265 -22.89 4.71 20.81
N ALA A 266 -21.88 5.20 21.55
CA ALA A 266 -21.77 6.61 21.88
C ALA A 266 -21.64 7.50 20.66
N THR A 267 -20.78 7.13 19.71
CA THR A 267 -20.65 7.83 18.43
C THR A 267 -21.98 7.86 17.67
N ARG A 268 -22.67 6.71 17.58
CA ARG A 268 -23.97 6.59 16.93
C ARG A 268 -25.04 7.50 17.54
N ARG A 269 -25.04 7.73 18.86
CA ARG A 269 -25.97 8.70 19.50
C ARG A 269 -25.78 10.13 18.98
N GLY A 270 -24.58 10.48 18.53
CA GLY A 270 -24.26 11.83 18.04
C GLY A 270 -24.44 12.03 16.55
N THR A 271 -24.73 10.98 15.77
CA THR A 271 -24.75 11.08 14.30
C THR A 271 -25.65 10.06 13.60
N HIS A 272 -26.22 10.48 12.48
CA HIS A 272 -26.91 9.59 11.53
C HIS A 272 -25.97 9.08 10.41
N LEU A 273 -24.76 9.62 10.29
CA LEU A 273 -23.82 9.26 9.23
C LEU A 273 -23.34 7.81 9.36
N PRO A 274 -22.87 7.19 8.27
CA PRO A 274 -22.13 5.94 8.36
C PRO A 274 -20.95 6.03 9.32
N ILE A 275 -20.72 4.97 10.08
CA ILE A 275 -19.61 4.88 11.04
C ILE A 275 -18.67 3.75 10.61
N LEU A 276 -17.39 4.04 10.46
CA LEU A 276 -16.34 3.05 10.32
C LEU A 276 -15.65 2.85 11.66
N ALA A 277 -15.45 1.60 12.07
CA ALA A 277 -14.63 1.29 13.22
C ALA A 277 -13.22 0.90 12.74
N LYS A 278 -12.21 1.70 13.09
CA LYS A 278 -10.82 1.44 12.67
C LYS A 278 -10.11 0.51 13.64
N MET A 279 -9.75 -0.67 13.16
CA MET A 279 -9.25 -1.80 13.95
C MET A 279 -7.74 -1.81 14.12
N THR A 280 -7.30 -2.29 15.29
CA THR A 280 -5.89 -2.40 15.66
C THR A 280 -5.39 -3.79 15.29
N PRO A 281 -4.24 -3.93 14.61
CA PRO A 281 -3.65 -5.23 14.34
C PRO A 281 -2.95 -5.84 15.56
N ASN A 282 -2.92 -5.13 16.69
CA ASN A 282 -2.24 -5.53 17.93
C ASN A 282 -3.13 -6.49 18.75
N ILE A 283 -3.71 -7.50 18.08
CA ILE A 283 -4.61 -8.50 18.65
C ILE A 283 -4.46 -9.82 17.89
N GLY A 284 -4.77 -10.95 18.51
CA GLY A 284 -4.74 -12.26 17.83
C GLY A 284 -5.85 -12.43 16.79
N GLN A 285 -7.09 -12.11 17.16
CA GLN A 285 -8.30 -12.21 16.32
C GLN A 285 -9.04 -10.88 16.29
N MET A 286 -9.37 -10.40 15.10
CA MET A 286 -10.01 -9.10 14.88
C MET A 286 -11.53 -9.22 14.78
N THR A 287 -12.03 -10.36 14.31
CA THR A 287 -13.47 -10.59 14.08
C THR A 287 -14.34 -10.30 15.31
N PRO A 288 -14.03 -10.76 16.55
CA PRO A 288 -14.88 -10.48 17.70
C PRO A 288 -15.06 -8.98 17.99
N VAL A 289 -14.00 -8.18 17.79
CA VAL A 289 -14.03 -6.74 18.00
C VAL A 289 -14.80 -6.05 16.87
N ALA A 290 -14.61 -6.49 15.62
CA ALA A 290 -15.34 -5.97 14.47
C ALA A 290 -16.87 -6.19 14.59
N LEU A 291 -17.29 -7.38 15.05
CA LEU A 291 -18.70 -7.67 15.32
C LEU A 291 -19.25 -6.81 16.47
N ALA A 292 -18.47 -6.61 17.53
CA ALA A 292 -18.88 -5.73 18.62
C ALA A 292 -19.02 -4.26 18.18
N ALA A 293 -18.18 -3.80 17.25
CA ALA A 293 -18.36 -2.49 16.62
C ALA A 293 -19.68 -2.43 15.83
N HIS A 294 -19.99 -3.47 15.05
CA HIS A 294 -21.25 -3.55 14.31
C HIS A 294 -22.48 -3.48 15.23
N GLU A 295 -22.47 -4.24 16.32
CA GLU A 295 -23.52 -4.21 17.35
C GLU A 295 -23.64 -2.83 18.02
N GLY A 296 -22.54 -2.09 18.12
CA GLY A 296 -22.53 -0.70 18.57
C GLY A 296 -23.05 0.30 17.53
N GLY A 297 -23.35 -0.15 16.30
CA GLY A 297 -23.90 0.69 15.23
C GLY A 297 -22.87 1.13 14.18
N ALA A 298 -21.70 0.48 14.10
CA ALA A 298 -20.79 0.67 12.98
C ALA A 298 -21.42 0.14 11.69
N THR A 299 -21.32 0.95 10.63
CA THR A 299 -21.74 0.59 9.27
C THR A 299 -20.69 -0.28 8.59
N GLY A 300 -19.41 -0.02 8.84
CA GLY A 300 -18.30 -0.74 8.21
C GLY A 300 -17.05 -0.78 9.07
N ILE A 301 -16.01 -1.43 8.55
CA ILE A 301 -14.73 -1.63 9.24
C ILE A 301 -13.61 -0.97 8.42
N ALA A 302 -12.67 -0.32 9.11
CA ALA A 302 -11.41 0.11 8.52
C ALA A 302 -10.27 -0.70 9.12
N ALA A 303 -9.49 -1.41 8.30
CA ALA A 303 -8.46 -2.33 8.78
C ALA A 303 -7.23 -2.30 7.87
N ILE A 304 -6.00 -2.16 8.38
CA ILE A 304 -5.58 -2.08 9.79
C ILE A 304 -4.96 -0.72 10.15
N ASN A 305 -4.93 -0.40 11.44
CA ASN A 305 -4.01 0.62 11.96
C ASN A 305 -2.56 0.08 12.02
N THR A 306 -1.65 0.82 12.63
CA THR A 306 -0.23 0.48 12.73
C THR A 306 0.06 -0.63 13.74
N ILE A 307 1.13 -1.39 13.48
CA ILE A 307 1.59 -2.51 14.33
C ILE A 307 2.61 -1.99 15.33
N LYS A 308 2.49 -2.32 16.63
CA LYS A 308 3.49 -1.94 17.65
C LYS A 308 4.86 -2.54 17.31
N CYS A 309 5.90 -1.71 17.21
CA CYS A 309 7.25 -2.14 16.84
C CYS A 309 8.37 -1.34 17.52
N ILE A 310 9.56 -1.93 17.45
CA ILE A 310 10.87 -1.26 17.52
C ILE A 310 11.56 -1.52 16.18
N THR A 311 12.06 -0.47 15.53
CA THR A 311 12.77 -0.58 14.24
C THR A 311 14.22 -1.01 14.45
N ARG A 312 14.94 -0.31 15.33
CA ARG A 312 16.35 -0.55 15.62
C ARG A 312 16.72 -0.04 17.01
N ILE A 313 17.76 -0.61 17.60
CA ILE A 313 18.43 -0.08 18.79
C ILE A 313 19.52 0.92 18.37
N ASP A 314 19.47 2.12 18.95
CA ASP A 314 20.59 3.04 18.96
C ASP A 314 21.64 2.55 19.95
N GLU A 315 22.78 2.10 19.42
CA GLU A 315 23.85 1.47 20.18
C GLU A 315 24.57 2.45 21.13
N LYS A 316 24.49 3.76 20.85
CA LYS A 316 25.11 4.80 21.68
C LYS A 316 24.19 5.21 22.83
N ALA A 317 22.92 5.41 22.55
CA ALA A 317 21.92 5.80 23.54
C ALA A 317 21.35 4.59 24.32
N LEU A 318 21.63 3.35 23.88
CA LEU A 318 21.11 2.11 24.45
C LEU A 318 19.58 2.09 24.55
N THR A 319 18.91 2.65 23.55
CA THR A 319 17.44 2.72 23.46
C THR A 319 16.98 2.55 22.00
N ALA A 320 15.68 2.42 21.76
CA ALA A 320 15.13 2.30 20.42
C ALA A 320 15.30 3.60 19.59
N ARG A 321 15.23 3.50 18.26
CA ARG A 321 15.13 4.66 17.36
C ARG A 321 13.66 5.03 17.08
N PRO A 322 13.38 6.32 16.81
CA PRO A 322 14.30 7.45 16.97
C PRO A 322 14.46 7.82 18.45
N VAL A 323 15.58 8.47 18.79
CA VAL A 323 15.92 8.85 20.18
C VAL A 323 15.38 10.26 20.45
N VAL A 324 14.62 10.40 21.54
CA VAL A 324 14.08 11.66 22.05
C VAL A 324 14.62 11.88 23.46
N CYS A 325 15.48 12.88 23.63
CA CYS A 325 16.09 13.22 24.92
C CYS A 325 16.70 12.02 25.68
N GLY A 326 17.33 11.08 24.95
CA GLY A 326 17.96 9.88 25.51
C GLY A 326 17.02 8.68 25.70
N LEU A 327 15.74 8.80 25.33
CA LEU A 327 14.72 7.76 25.48
C LEU A 327 14.04 7.45 24.14
N SER A 328 13.24 6.38 24.10
CA SER A 328 12.37 6.02 22.98
C SER A 328 11.24 5.10 23.46
N SER A 329 10.29 4.78 22.58
CA SER A 329 9.14 3.92 22.88
C SER A 329 8.84 2.90 21.78
N VAL A 330 8.15 1.82 22.17
CA VAL A 330 7.44 0.95 21.22
C VAL A 330 6.34 1.78 20.57
N SER A 331 6.20 1.69 19.25
CA SER A 331 5.36 2.64 18.49
C SER A 331 4.82 2.06 17.20
N GLY A 332 4.01 2.83 16.46
CA GLY A 332 3.29 2.34 15.28
C GLY A 332 4.18 2.12 14.05
N TYR A 333 4.15 0.91 13.50
CA TYR A 333 4.79 0.49 12.26
C TYR A 333 3.81 0.45 11.09
N SER A 334 4.27 0.91 9.93
CA SER A 334 3.52 1.01 8.69
C SER A 334 4.44 0.80 7.48
N GLY A 335 3.91 1.00 6.27
CA GLY A 335 4.65 0.78 5.02
C GLY A 335 4.55 -0.64 4.50
N LYS A 336 5.28 -0.94 3.42
CA LYS A 336 5.17 -2.21 2.69
C LYS A 336 5.33 -3.45 3.57
N ALA A 337 6.21 -3.39 4.56
CA ALA A 337 6.49 -4.48 5.48
C ALA A 337 5.25 -4.98 6.25
N VAL A 338 4.23 -4.13 6.47
CA VAL A 338 3.02 -4.55 7.20
C VAL A 338 1.96 -5.20 6.32
N ARG A 339 2.07 -5.10 4.99
CA ARG A 339 1.02 -5.56 4.06
C ARG A 339 0.63 -7.02 4.23
N PRO A 340 1.56 -8.00 4.37
CA PRO A 340 1.16 -9.39 4.56
C PRO A 340 0.29 -9.62 5.81
N ILE A 341 0.54 -8.85 6.87
CA ILE A 341 -0.25 -8.91 8.10
C ILE A 341 -1.62 -8.25 7.90
N ALA A 342 -1.66 -7.11 7.20
CA ALA A 342 -2.91 -6.45 6.83
C ALA A 342 -3.81 -7.37 5.99
N LEU A 343 -3.27 -7.99 4.94
CA LEU A 343 -4.00 -8.93 4.08
C LEU A 343 -4.55 -10.13 4.86
N ARG A 344 -3.80 -10.66 5.85
CA ARG A 344 -4.31 -11.72 6.74
C ARG A 344 -5.54 -11.28 7.53
N PHE A 345 -5.53 -10.07 8.10
CA PHE A 345 -6.68 -9.56 8.85
C PHE A 345 -7.87 -9.23 7.94
N ILE A 346 -7.63 -8.69 6.75
CA ILE A 346 -8.67 -8.47 5.75
C ILE A 346 -9.32 -9.80 5.36
N HIS A 347 -8.52 -10.82 5.05
CA HIS A 347 -9.03 -12.16 4.76
C HIS A 347 -9.85 -12.72 5.94
N GLU A 348 -9.36 -12.61 7.18
CA GLU A 348 -10.12 -13.05 8.37
C GLU A 348 -11.49 -12.37 8.48
N LEU A 349 -11.55 -11.04 8.31
CA LEU A 349 -12.78 -10.28 8.39
C LEU A 349 -13.73 -10.61 7.24
N ALA A 350 -13.21 -10.64 6.01
CA ALA A 350 -14.00 -10.84 4.80
C ALA A 350 -14.51 -12.28 4.64
N SER A 351 -13.78 -13.28 5.17
CA SER A 351 -14.19 -14.68 5.17
C SER A 351 -15.20 -15.02 6.27
N ASP A 352 -15.40 -14.16 7.27
CA ASP A 352 -16.41 -14.38 8.30
C ASP A 352 -17.84 -14.13 7.77
N PRO A 353 -18.81 -15.03 8.00
CA PRO A 353 -20.17 -14.90 7.45
C PRO A 353 -20.96 -13.66 7.91
N SER A 354 -20.55 -13.06 9.03
CA SER A 354 -21.20 -11.88 9.60
C SER A 354 -20.36 -10.63 9.31
N ALA A 355 -19.08 -10.64 9.65
CA ALA A 355 -18.21 -9.49 9.43
C ALA A 355 -17.95 -9.22 7.95
N GLY A 356 -17.90 -10.25 7.10
CA GLY A 356 -17.71 -10.10 5.65
C GLY A 356 -18.89 -9.46 4.91
N LYS A 357 -20.04 -9.26 5.58
CA LYS A 357 -21.17 -8.49 5.04
C LYS A 357 -20.99 -6.98 5.22
N MET A 358 -20.12 -6.56 6.14
CA MET A 358 -19.83 -5.14 6.35
C MET A 358 -18.92 -4.60 5.24
N PRO A 359 -19.11 -3.36 4.77
CA PRO A 359 -18.11 -2.70 3.93
C PRO A 359 -16.76 -2.61 4.66
N ILE A 360 -15.70 -3.03 3.98
CA ILE A 360 -14.33 -2.99 4.51
C ILE A 360 -13.49 -1.95 3.76
N SER A 361 -12.90 -1.02 4.51
CA SER A 361 -11.87 -0.10 4.04
C SER A 361 -10.49 -0.67 4.35
N GLY A 362 -9.76 -1.10 3.32
CA GLY A 362 -8.43 -1.70 3.43
C GLY A 362 -7.32 -0.68 3.65
N ILE A 363 -6.39 -0.97 4.56
CA ILE A 363 -5.27 -0.10 4.95
C ILE A 363 -4.07 -0.97 5.33
N GLY A 364 -2.88 -0.64 4.82
CA GLY A 364 -1.62 -1.22 5.28
C GLY A 364 -0.67 -1.63 4.15
N GLY A 365 0.35 -0.82 3.90
CA GLY A 365 1.43 -1.16 2.96
C GLY A 365 1.04 -1.23 1.49
N ILE A 366 -0.02 -0.52 1.09
CA ILE A 366 -0.43 -0.32 -0.30
C ILE A 366 0.47 0.77 -0.92
N GLU A 367 1.28 0.39 -1.90
CA GLU A 367 2.15 1.32 -2.64
C GLU A 367 1.83 1.36 -4.14
N THR A 368 1.42 0.22 -4.69
CA THR A 368 1.18 0.01 -6.12
C THR A 368 -0.26 -0.45 -6.39
N TRP A 369 -0.66 -0.43 -7.67
CA TRP A 369 -1.98 -0.91 -8.07
C TRP A 369 -2.15 -2.42 -7.83
N ARG A 370 -1.06 -3.21 -7.84
CA ARG A 370 -1.11 -4.64 -7.50
C ARG A 370 -1.36 -4.86 -6.02
N ASP A 371 -0.70 -4.07 -5.19
CA ASP A 371 -0.95 -4.10 -3.75
C ASP A 371 -2.41 -3.75 -3.47
N ALA A 372 -2.95 -2.74 -4.17
CA ALA A 372 -4.37 -2.39 -4.07
C ALA A 372 -5.29 -3.52 -4.55
N LEU A 373 -4.93 -4.18 -5.66
CA LEU A 373 -5.66 -5.33 -6.19
C LEU A 373 -5.74 -6.46 -5.15
N ASP A 374 -4.66 -6.75 -4.41
CA ASP A 374 -4.70 -7.76 -3.34
C ASP A 374 -5.81 -7.49 -2.33
N PHE A 375 -5.97 -6.23 -1.88
CA PHE A 375 -7.03 -5.87 -0.94
C PHE A 375 -8.43 -5.96 -1.55
N LEU A 376 -8.60 -5.55 -2.81
CA LEU A 376 -9.87 -5.66 -3.53
C LEU A 376 -10.29 -7.12 -3.70
N LEU A 377 -9.36 -7.98 -4.15
CA LEU A 377 -9.58 -9.41 -4.32
C LEU A 377 -9.94 -10.13 -3.01
N LEU A 378 -9.50 -9.59 -1.87
CA LEU A 378 -9.86 -10.06 -0.53
C LEU A 378 -11.12 -9.41 0.06
N GLY A 379 -11.86 -8.60 -0.70
CA GLY A 379 -13.18 -8.12 -0.30
C GLY A 379 -13.23 -6.67 0.20
N CYS A 380 -12.12 -5.91 0.15
CA CYS A 380 -12.19 -4.47 0.40
C CYS A 380 -12.91 -3.75 -0.74
N THR A 381 -13.67 -2.71 -0.40
CA THR A 381 -14.34 -1.85 -1.39
C THR A 381 -13.64 -0.51 -1.55
N ASN A 382 -13.09 0.04 -0.46
CA ASN A 382 -12.33 1.30 -0.43
C ASN A 382 -10.94 1.07 0.19
N LEU A 383 -9.94 1.87 -0.18
CA LEU A 383 -8.54 1.69 0.21
C LEU A 383 -7.93 2.99 0.73
N GLN A 384 -7.38 2.97 1.94
CA GLN A 384 -6.70 4.12 2.53
C GLN A 384 -5.18 3.99 2.43
N ILE A 385 -4.51 5.07 2.00
CA ILE A 385 -3.07 5.09 1.75
C ILE A 385 -2.41 6.24 2.52
N CYS A 386 -1.27 5.97 3.14
CA CYS A 386 -0.49 6.95 3.91
C CYS A 386 1.00 6.90 3.57
N THR A 387 1.69 5.82 3.97
CA THR A 387 3.16 5.74 3.88
C THR A 387 3.69 5.92 2.46
N ALA A 388 3.01 5.37 1.45
CA ALA A 388 3.38 5.55 0.04
C ALA A 388 3.30 7.02 -0.39
N VAL A 389 2.31 7.77 0.10
CA VAL A 389 2.15 9.20 -0.19
C VAL A 389 3.24 10.01 0.50
N MET A 390 3.60 9.67 1.74
CA MET A 390 4.74 10.31 2.42
C MET A 390 6.04 10.15 1.63
N GLN A 391 6.24 9.00 1.00
CA GLN A 391 7.45 8.71 0.26
C GLN A 391 7.46 9.28 -1.17
N TYR A 392 6.33 9.20 -1.88
CA TYR A 392 6.28 9.42 -3.33
C TYR A 392 5.40 10.62 -3.77
N GLY A 393 4.66 11.20 -2.83
CA GLY A 393 3.72 12.30 -3.05
C GLY A 393 2.38 11.86 -3.66
N PHE A 394 1.42 12.79 -3.74
CA PHE A 394 0.05 12.51 -4.20
C PHE A 394 -0.04 11.97 -5.63
N ARG A 395 0.95 12.29 -6.48
CA ARG A 395 1.02 11.91 -7.89
C ARG A 395 0.96 10.40 -8.17
N ILE A 396 1.19 9.54 -7.17
CA ILE A 396 1.08 8.10 -7.33
C ILE A 396 -0.35 7.65 -7.65
N ILE A 397 -1.36 8.47 -7.34
CA ILE A 397 -2.77 8.18 -7.67
C ILE A 397 -2.98 7.86 -9.14
N ASP A 398 -2.23 8.53 -10.02
CA ASP A 398 -2.35 8.29 -11.44
C ASP A 398 -1.91 6.88 -11.82
N ASP A 399 -0.82 6.38 -11.21
CA ASP A 399 -0.26 5.05 -11.50
C ASP A 399 -1.07 3.94 -10.81
N LEU A 400 -1.67 4.25 -9.66
CA LEU A 400 -2.65 3.38 -8.98
C LEU A 400 -3.88 3.17 -9.87
N CYS A 401 -4.49 4.26 -10.35
CA CYS A 401 -5.70 4.18 -11.17
C CYS A 401 -5.42 3.62 -12.57
N GLU A 402 -4.36 4.06 -13.24
CA GLU A 402 -4.02 3.58 -14.59
C GLU A 402 -3.66 2.08 -14.58
N GLY A 403 -2.81 1.65 -13.64
CA GLY A 403 -2.43 0.25 -13.53
C GLY A 403 -3.62 -0.67 -13.27
N LEU A 404 -4.55 -0.26 -12.38
CA LEU A 404 -5.76 -1.03 -12.10
C LEU A 404 -6.69 -1.10 -13.32
N ARG A 405 -6.89 0.00 -14.06
CA ARG A 405 -7.70 0.00 -15.30
C ARG A 405 -7.11 -0.89 -16.37
N LEU A 406 -5.79 -0.82 -16.58
CA LEU A 406 -5.12 -1.65 -17.59
C LEU A 406 -5.23 -3.14 -17.25
N PHE A 407 -5.07 -3.50 -15.97
CA PHE A 407 -5.31 -4.87 -15.51
C PHE A 407 -6.75 -5.33 -15.76
N MET A 408 -7.73 -4.50 -15.40
CA MET A 408 -9.14 -4.80 -15.64
C MET A 408 -9.42 -5.03 -17.12
N GLN A 409 -8.91 -4.16 -17.99
CA GLN A 409 -9.08 -4.25 -19.43
C GLN A 409 -8.44 -5.52 -20.01
N GLU A 410 -7.22 -5.85 -19.58
CA GLU A 410 -6.50 -7.05 -20.03
C GLU A 410 -7.26 -8.34 -19.65
N ASN A 411 -7.96 -8.33 -18.52
CA ASN A 411 -8.68 -9.49 -17.99
C ASN A 411 -10.20 -9.43 -18.22
N GLY A 412 -10.69 -8.44 -18.98
CA GLY A 412 -12.12 -8.32 -19.35
C GLY A 412 -13.07 -7.88 -18.25
N TYR A 413 -12.57 -7.29 -17.16
CA TYR A 413 -13.39 -6.72 -16.07
C TYR A 413 -13.89 -5.32 -16.43
N LYS A 414 -15.18 -5.05 -16.21
CA LYS A 414 -15.80 -3.76 -16.55
C LYS A 414 -15.92 -2.83 -15.34
N THR A 415 -16.17 -3.40 -14.17
CA THR A 415 -16.37 -2.68 -12.92
C THR A 415 -15.52 -3.29 -11.80
N LEU A 416 -15.16 -2.50 -10.79
CA LEU A 416 -14.41 -3.05 -9.64
C LEU A 416 -15.21 -4.07 -8.85
N SER A 417 -16.55 -3.97 -8.83
CA SER A 417 -17.41 -4.96 -8.19
C SER A 417 -17.20 -6.37 -8.71
N ASP A 418 -16.76 -6.53 -9.96
CA ASP A 418 -16.44 -7.84 -10.55
C ASP A 418 -15.19 -8.49 -9.92
N LEU A 419 -14.35 -7.72 -9.23
CA LEU A 419 -13.11 -8.17 -8.60
C LEU A 419 -13.22 -8.35 -7.08
N ILE A 420 -14.19 -7.71 -6.44
CA ILE A 420 -14.24 -7.65 -4.98
C ILE A 420 -14.49 -9.06 -4.41
N GLY A 421 -13.55 -9.55 -3.60
CA GLY A 421 -13.70 -10.79 -2.82
C GLY A 421 -13.51 -12.10 -3.61
N ILE A 422 -13.22 -12.05 -4.92
CA ILE A 422 -13.16 -13.27 -5.76
C ILE A 422 -12.03 -14.24 -5.36
N ALA A 423 -11.03 -13.78 -4.60
CA ALA A 423 -9.96 -14.65 -4.11
C ALA A 423 -10.36 -15.41 -2.82
N LEU A 424 -11.38 -14.95 -2.07
CA LEU A 424 -11.73 -15.52 -0.76
C LEU A 424 -12.01 -17.04 -0.81
N PRO A 425 -12.79 -17.59 -1.76
CA PRO A 425 -13.06 -19.03 -1.81
C PRO A 425 -11.81 -19.88 -2.09
N ASN A 426 -10.76 -19.27 -2.65
CA ASN A 426 -9.52 -19.95 -3.03
C ASN A 426 -8.46 -19.95 -1.93
N ILE A 427 -8.69 -19.23 -0.83
CA ILE A 427 -7.82 -19.24 0.35
C ILE A 427 -8.42 -20.20 1.36
N VAL A 428 -7.92 -21.42 1.34
CA VAL A 428 -8.50 -22.53 2.12
C VAL A 428 -7.63 -22.88 3.33
N PRO A 429 -8.23 -23.47 4.38
CA PRO A 429 -7.48 -24.03 5.50
C PRO A 429 -6.41 -25.05 5.05
N PRO A 430 -5.31 -25.22 5.80
CA PRO A 430 -4.19 -26.08 5.42
C PRO A 430 -4.56 -27.55 5.13
N GLU A 431 -5.63 -28.05 5.73
CA GLU A 431 -6.14 -29.41 5.54
C GLU A 431 -6.86 -29.63 4.20
N LYS A 432 -7.26 -28.56 3.50
CA LYS A 432 -7.89 -28.64 2.16
C LYS A 432 -6.89 -28.57 1.00
N LEU A 433 -5.62 -28.31 1.28
CA LEU A 433 -4.58 -28.27 0.25
C LEU A 433 -4.22 -29.69 -0.21
N GLU A 434 -4.05 -29.86 -1.52
CA GLU A 434 -3.56 -31.11 -2.10
C GLU A 434 -2.10 -31.38 -1.66
N ARG A 435 -1.82 -32.58 -1.17
CA ARG A 435 -0.54 -32.94 -0.50
C ARG A 435 0.16 -34.15 -1.11
N THR A 436 -0.44 -34.82 -2.08
CA THR A 436 0.12 -36.02 -2.74
C THR A 436 0.96 -35.66 -3.95
N GLN A 437 0.63 -34.59 -4.67
CA GLN A 437 1.36 -34.18 -5.86
C GLN A 437 2.61 -33.36 -5.50
N ILE A 438 3.78 -33.81 -5.97
CA ILE A 438 5.03 -33.07 -5.86
C ILE A 438 5.27 -32.28 -7.15
N HIS A 439 5.18 -30.96 -7.06
CA HIS A 439 5.59 -30.05 -8.12
C HIS A 439 7.09 -29.81 -8.03
N ARG A 440 7.87 -30.40 -8.94
CA ARG A 440 9.33 -30.23 -8.97
C ARG A 440 9.69 -29.00 -9.80
N PRO A 441 10.65 -28.18 -9.34
CA PRO A 441 11.11 -27.06 -10.13
C PRO A 441 11.87 -27.55 -11.36
N THR A 442 11.87 -26.72 -12.40
CA THR A 442 12.62 -26.94 -13.63
C THR A 442 13.72 -25.89 -13.76
N VAL A 443 14.80 -26.21 -14.49
CA VAL A 443 15.94 -25.30 -14.70
C VAL A 443 16.01 -24.87 -16.16
N ASP A 444 15.88 -23.56 -16.40
CA ASP A 444 16.23 -22.94 -17.67
C ASP A 444 17.74 -22.63 -17.71
N ASN A 445 18.49 -23.52 -18.39
CA ASN A 445 19.94 -23.40 -18.50
C ASN A 445 20.41 -22.16 -19.28
N SER A 446 19.54 -21.54 -20.10
CA SER A 446 19.85 -20.31 -20.84
C SER A 446 19.86 -19.08 -19.94
N LEU A 447 19.06 -19.09 -18.86
CA LEU A 447 19.02 -18.03 -17.85
C LEU A 447 20.00 -18.26 -16.69
N CYS A 448 20.47 -19.48 -16.52
CA CYS A 448 21.29 -19.86 -15.37
C CYS A 448 22.73 -19.34 -15.50
N LEU A 449 23.15 -18.51 -14.54
CA LEU A 449 24.52 -17.96 -14.48
C LEU A 449 25.54 -18.90 -13.81
N GLY A 450 25.12 -20.04 -13.27
CA GLY A 450 26.00 -20.96 -12.54
C GLY A 450 26.49 -20.46 -11.17
N CYS A 451 25.75 -19.53 -10.56
CA CYS A 451 26.13 -18.87 -9.30
C CYS A 451 26.13 -19.81 -8.07
N GLY A 452 25.37 -20.90 -8.08
CA GLY A 452 25.33 -21.84 -6.96
C GLY A 452 24.36 -21.50 -5.82
N ARG A 453 23.66 -20.35 -5.85
CA ARG A 453 22.71 -19.97 -4.77
C ARG A 453 21.63 -21.03 -4.52
N CYS A 454 21.06 -21.59 -5.59
CA CYS A 454 20.08 -22.66 -5.49
C CYS A 454 20.64 -23.93 -4.82
N PHE A 455 21.91 -24.26 -5.08
CA PHE A 455 22.60 -25.36 -4.41
C PHE A 455 22.75 -25.09 -2.92
N VAL A 456 23.31 -23.95 -2.54
CA VAL A 456 23.49 -23.58 -1.12
C VAL A 456 22.17 -23.64 -0.37
N SER A 457 21.12 -23.01 -0.90
CA SER A 457 19.81 -23.03 -0.24
C SER A 457 19.18 -24.42 -0.16
N CYS A 458 19.35 -25.27 -1.17
CA CYS A 458 18.86 -26.64 -1.10
C CYS A 458 19.71 -27.53 -0.19
N ASN A 459 21.02 -27.30 -0.14
CA ASN A 459 21.96 -28.10 0.63
C ASN A 459 21.88 -27.80 2.13
N ASP A 460 21.74 -26.53 2.50
CA ASP A 460 21.83 -26.10 3.90
C ASP A 460 20.46 -25.76 4.50
N GLY A 461 19.47 -25.45 3.64
CA GLY A 461 18.10 -25.08 4.04
C GLY A 461 17.01 -25.93 3.38
N GLY A 462 17.37 -27.06 2.79
CA GLY A 462 16.44 -27.92 2.05
C GLY A 462 16.79 -29.40 2.15
N HIS A 463 16.72 -30.10 1.02
CA HIS A 463 16.76 -31.56 0.93
C HIS A 463 17.98 -32.11 0.17
N GLN A 464 19.04 -31.30 0.01
CA GLN A 464 20.28 -31.70 -0.66
C GLN A 464 20.03 -32.32 -2.06
N ALA A 465 19.00 -31.80 -2.74
CA ALA A 465 18.45 -32.33 -3.97
C ALA A 465 19.00 -31.64 -5.22
N ILE A 466 20.02 -30.80 -5.10
CA ILE A 466 20.65 -30.13 -6.23
C ILE A 466 22.13 -30.53 -6.24
N ARG A 467 22.62 -30.97 -7.39
CA ARG A 467 24.05 -31.16 -7.66
C ARG A 467 24.47 -30.25 -8.81
N PHE A 468 25.76 -29.91 -8.88
CA PHE A 468 26.29 -29.10 -9.97
C PHE A 468 27.08 -29.96 -10.95
N THR A 469 26.88 -29.72 -12.25
CA THR A 469 27.74 -30.29 -13.29
C THR A 469 29.11 -29.61 -13.30
N SER A 470 30.06 -30.17 -14.04
CA SER A 470 31.37 -29.53 -14.31
C SER A 470 31.22 -28.15 -14.98
N MET A 471 30.16 -27.94 -15.77
CA MET A 471 29.82 -26.65 -16.38
C MET A 471 29.08 -25.70 -15.42
N ARG A 472 29.05 -26.01 -14.13
CA ARG A 472 28.36 -25.25 -13.07
C ARG A 472 26.86 -25.04 -13.33
N LYS A 473 26.18 -26.02 -13.93
CA LYS A 473 24.71 -25.99 -14.08
C LYS A 473 24.06 -26.86 -13.01
N PRO A 474 22.98 -26.40 -12.35
CA PRO A 474 22.28 -27.20 -11.36
C PRO A 474 21.52 -28.34 -12.05
N VAL A 475 21.58 -29.51 -11.45
CA VAL A 475 20.77 -30.69 -11.80
C VAL A 475 20.00 -31.08 -10.56
N ILE A 476 18.68 -31.22 -10.70
CA ILE A 476 17.78 -31.59 -9.61
C ILE A 476 17.74 -33.11 -9.54
N ASP A 477 18.04 -33.66 -8.36
CA ASP A 477 17.83 -35.06 -8.02
C ASP A 477 16.35 -35.26 -7.68
N GLU A 478 15.61 -35.85 -8.60
CA GLU A 478 14.16 -36.05 -8.46
C GLU A 478 13.77 -36.95 -7.29
N GLN A 479 14.67 -37.84 -6.87
CA GLN A 479 14.43 -38.76 -5.75
C GLN A 479 14.48 -38.02 -4.41
N LYS A 480 15.28 -36.95 -4.33
CA LYS A 480 15.43 -36.12 -3.12
C LYS A 480 14.56 -34.86 -3.14
N CYS A 481 14.20 -34.38 -4.33
CA CYS A 481 13.45 -33.14 -4.47
C CYS A 481 12.00 -33.32 -4.01
N VAL A 482 11.63 -32.59 -2.95
CA VAL A 482 10.25 -32.56 -2.41
C VAL A 482 9.41 -31.41 -2.95
N GLY A 483 9.93 -30.61 -3.89
CA GLY A 483 9.17 -29.49 -4.46
C GLY A 483 8.94 -28.30 -3.52
N CYS A 484 9.85 -28.00 -2.58
CA CYS A 484 9.68 -26.84 -1.69
C CYS A 484 9.87 -25.46 -2.37
N HIS A 485 10.36 -25.45 -3.61
CA HIS A 485 10.65 -24.25 -4.43
C HIS A 485 11.57 -23.18 -3.81
N LEU A 486 12.23 -23.43 -2.67
CA LEU A 486 13.21 -22.50 -2.08
C LEU A 486 14.30 -22.09 -3.09
N CYS A 487 14.76 -23.04 -3.91
CA CYS A 487 15.74 -22.78 -4.96
C CYS A 487 15.26 -21.79 -6.03
N ALA A 488 13.96 -21.76 -6.34
CA ALA A 488 13.34 -20.80 -7.24
C ALA A 488 13.30 -19.40 -6.60
N LEU A 489 12.88 -19.32 -5.33
CA LEU A 489 12.77 -18.05 -4.59
C LEU A 489 14.11 -17.32 -4.42
N VAL A 490 15.22 -18.05 -4.29
CA VAL A 490 16.56 -17.46 -4.13
C VAL A 490 17.30 -17.22 -5.45
N CYS A 491 16.73 -17.67 -6.59
CA CYS A 491 17.37 -17.60 -7.89
C CYS A 491 17.35 -16.17 -8.43
N PRO A 492 18.52 -15.50 -8.60
CA PRO A 492 18.55 -14.09 -8.97
C PRO A 492 18.14 -13.82 -10.41
N THR A 493 18.07 -14.85 -11.25
CA THR A 493 17.69 -14.72 -12.68
C THR A 493 16.37 -15.41 -13.01
N PHE A 494 15.66 -15.93 -12.01
CA PHE A 494 14.44 -16.72 -12.21
C PHE A 494 14.65 -17.89 -13.20
N ALA A 495 15.88 -18.40 -13.27
CA ALA A 495 16.23 -19.56 -14.08
C ALA A 495 15.63 -20.86 -13.55
N ILE A 496 15.05 -20.84 -12.35
CA ILE A 496 14.38 -21.97 -11.72
C ILE A 496 12.93 -21.56 -11.47
N HIS A 497 11.98 -22.35 -11.98
CA HIS A 497 10.55 -22.12 -11.84
C HIS A 497 9.80 -23.43 -11.60
#